data_AF-A0A9P1KDB8-F1
#
_entry.id   AF-A0A9P1KDB8-F1
#
_cell.length_a   1.000
_cell.length_b   1.000
_cell.length_c   1.000
_cell.angle_alpha   90.00
_cell.angle_beta   90.00
_cell.angle_gamma   90.00
#
_symmetry.space_group_name_H-M   'P 1'
#
loop_
_entity.id
_entity.type
_entity.pdbx_description
1 polymer ?
#
loop_
_entity_poly.entity_id
_entity_poly.type
_entity_poly.pdbx_seq_one_letter_code
_entity_poly.pdbx_strand_id
1 'polypeptide(L)'
;MVTEIKTTAQTPIIYPESDGQPMAENTEQFRWIVTIQGGIDALFKDDPNVFVAGDLLWYPVEGNNKLRVAPDVMVAIGRPKVKRGSYLQWEEDDIAPQVVFEVLSPGNTLTEMAKKLDFYQRYGVEEYYIYI
;
A
#
# COMPACT_ATOMS: atom_id res chain seq x y z
N MET A 1 29.76 -21.14 -37.10
CA MET A 1 29.08 -19.83 -37.05
C MET A 1 28.44 -19.73 -35.69
N VAL A 2 28.82 -18.74 -34.88
CA VAL A 2 28.29 -18.55 -33.52
C VAL A 2 27.07 -17.66 -33.63
N THR A 3 25.91 -18.17 -33.23
CA THR A 3 24.65 -17.44 -33.25
C THR A 3 24.62 -16.49 -32.06
N GLU A 4 24.72 -15.19 -32.31
CA GLU A 4 24.51 -14.16 -31.30
C GLU A 4 23.07 -14.21 -30.79
N ILE A 5 22.91 -14.47 -29.49
CA ILE A 5 21.62 -14.36 -28.81
C ILE A 5 21.35 -12.86 -28.62
N LYS A 6 20.49 -12.31 -29.48
CA LYS A 6 20.01 -10.94 -29.39
C LYS A 6 19.15 -10.80 -28.14
N THR A 7 19.74 -10.38 -27.02
CA THR A 7 18.99 -10.02 -25.81
C THR A 7 18.20 -8.77 -26.12
N THR A 8 16.91 -8.90 -26.41
CA THR A 8 16.01 -7.76 -26.54
C THR A 8 15.90 -7.08 -25.18
N ALA A 9 16.39 -5.86 -25.06
CA ALA A 9 16.15 -5.02 -23.89
C ALA A 9 14.63 -4.87 -23.72
N GLN A 10 14.08 -5.47 -22.66
CA GLN A 10 12.67 -5.31 -22.32
C GLN A 10 12.46 -3.88 -21.83
N THR A 11 11.42 -3.21 -22.34
CA THR A 11 10.99 -1.91 -21.81
C THR A 11 10.65 -2.07 -20.32
N PRO A 12 11.17 -1.20 -19.42
CA PRO A 12 10.85 -1.27 -18.01
C PRO A 12 9.35 -1.19 -17.77
N ILE A 13 8.84 -2.06 -16.88
CA ILE A 13 7.44 -2.01 -16.45
C ILE A 13 7.26 -0.75 -15.59
N ILE A 14 6.28 0.08 -15.95
CA ILE A 14 5.94 1.27 -15.17
C ILE A 14 4.91 0.87 -14.11
N TYR A 15 5.18 1.22 -12.85
CA TYR A 15 4.25 1.11 -11.74
C TYR A 15 3.67 2.51 -11.45
N PRO A 16 2.37 2.74 -11.70
CA PRO A 16 1.75 4.01 -11.37
C PRO A 16 1.84 4.35 -9.88
N GLU A 17 1.91 5.64 -9.56
CA GLU A 17 1.87 6.15 -8.18
C GLU A 17 0.47 6.65 -7.78
N SER A 18 -0.49 6.59 -8.72
CA SER A 18 -1.89 6.95 -8.49
C SER A 18 -2.81 6.08 -9.35
N ASP A 19 -4.01 5.83 -8.86
CA ASP A 19 -5.11 5.20 -9.59
C ASP A 19 -6.13 6.22 -10.15
N GLY A 20 -5.89 7.52 -9.92
CA GLY A 20 -6.77 8.62 -10.32
C GLY A 20 -8.01 8.80 -9.46
N GLN A 21 -8.17 8.05 -8.36
CA GLN A 21 -9.26 8.21 -7.40
C GLN A 21 -8.90 9.26 -6.32
N PRO A 22 -9.90 9.87 -5.66
CA PRO A 22 -9.65 10.69 -4.49
C PRO A 22 -9.25 9.82 -3.29
N MET A 23 -8.42 10.37 -2.41
CA MET A 23 -8.03 9.73 -1.14
C MET A 23 -9.22 9.44 -0.20
N ALA A 24 -10.29 10.22 -0.30
CA ALA A 24 -11.48 10.05 0.53
C ALA A 24 -12.73 10.54 -0.21
N GLU A 25 -13.88 9.92 0.05
CA GLU A 25 -15.18 10.29 -0.51
C GLU A 25 -15.79 11.52 0.19
N ASN A 26 -15.52 11.70 1.48
CA ASN A 26 -16.13 12.76 2.28
C ASN A 26 -15.21 13.26 3.40
N THR A 27 -15.61 14.35 4.05
CA THR A 27 -14.82 15.04 5.08
C THR A 27 -14.62 14.23 6.36
N GLU A 28 -15.55 13.34 6.71
CA GLU A 28 -15.42 12.51 7.92
C GLU A 28 -14.44 11.37 7.69
N GLN A 29 -14.54 10.69 6.55
CA GLN A 29 -13.57 9.67 6.14
C GLN A 29 -12.16 10.26 6.09
N PHE A 30 -11.99 11.38 5.38
CA PHE A 30 -10.70 12.09 5.32
C PHE A 30 -10.14 12.39 6.72
N ARG A 31 -10.99 12.92 7.62
CA ARG A 31 -10.58 13.25 8.98
C ARG A 31 -10.06 12.02 9.73
N TRP A 32 -10.74 10.89 9.62
CA TRP A 32 -10.34 9.67 10.30
C TRP A 32 -9.07 9.07 9.71
N ILE A 33 -8.92 9.04 8.39
CA ILE A 33 -7.68 8.61 7.72
C ILE A 33 -6.49 9.40 8.24
N VAL A 34 -6.57 10.74 8.21
CA VAL A 34 -5.48 11.61 8.69
C VAL A 34 -5.25 11.46 10.19
N THR A 35 -6.31 11.28 10.99
CA THR A 35 -6.19 11.10 12.44
C THR A 35 -5.46 9.80 12.78
N ILE A 36 -5.82 8.69 12.13
CA ILE A 36 -5.22 7.37 12.36
C ILE A 36 -3.76 7.38 11.86
N GLN A 37 -3.54 7.78 10.60
CA GLN A 37 -2.20 7.84 10.01
C GLN A 37 -1.28 8.73 10.85
N GLY A 38 -1.69 9.97 11.12
CA GLY A 38 -0.87 10.93 11.88
C GLY A 38 -0.68 10.51 13.34
N GLY A 39 -1.68 9.89 13.96
CA GLY A 39 -1.59 9.37 15.32
C GLY A 39 -0.57 8.24 15.45
N ILE A 40 -0.59 7.28 14.53
CA ILE A 40 0.36 6.16 14.51
C ILE A 40 1.77 6.66 14.14
N ASP A 41 1.89 7.54 13.15
CA ASP A 41 3.20 8.11 12.79
C ASP A 41 3.82 8.90 13.97
N ALA A 42 3.00 9.66 14.70
CA ALA A 42 3.42 10.37 15.91
C ALA A 42 3.80 9.42 17.06
N LEU A 43 3.11 8.29 17.21
CA LEU A 43 3.45 7.25 18.20
C LEU A 43 4.85 6.69 17.95
N PHE A 44 5.23 6.53 16.67
CA PHE A 44 6.54 6.01 16.25
C PHE A 44 7.49 7.10 15.75
N LYS A 45 7.32 8.37 16.18
CA LYS A 45 8.11 9.49 15.67
C LYS A 45 9.63 9.32 15.86
N ASP A 46 10.02 8.65 16.95
CA ASP A 46 11.41 8.47 17.35
C ASP A 46 12.00 7.14 16.85
N ASP A 47 11.19 6.29 16.22
CA ASP A 47 11.64 5.06 15.56
C ASP A 47 11.75 5.28 14.04
N PRO A 48 12.96 5.40 13.49
CA PRO A 48 13.14 5.62 12.06
C PRO A 48 12.74 4.41 11.20
N ASN A 49 12.52 3.24 11.81
CA ASN A 49 12.24 1.97 11.13
C ASN A 49 10.76 1.57 11.20
N VAL A 50 9.86 2.50 11.47
CA VAL A 50 8.42 2.26 11.34
C VAL A 50 7.84 3.25 10.33
N PHE A 51 7.57 2.75 9.13
CA PHE A 51 6.94 3.53 8.07
C PHE A 51 5.41 3.49 8.22
N VAL A 52 4.78 4.66 8.15
CA VAL A 52 3.33 4.81 8.20
C VAL A 52 2.90 5.67 7.03
N ALA A 53 1.99 5.18 6.22
CA ALA A 53 1.46 5.93 5.07
C ALA A 53 -0.06 5.83 5.03
N GLY A 54 -0.70 6.85 4.45
CA GLY A 54 -2.10 6.80 4.09
C GLY A 54 -2.26 6.86 2.59
N ASP A 55 -3.21 6.08 2.05
CA ASP A 55 -3.58 6.05 0.63
C ASP A 55 -2.38 5.94 -0.34
N LEU A 56 -1.42 5.09 0.02
CA LEU A 56 -0.25 4.80 -0.81
C LEU A 56 -0.48 3.48 -1.56
N LEU A 57 -0.28 3.47 -2.87
CA LEU A 57 -0.39 2.24 -3.65
C LEU A 57 0.67 1.22 -3.24
N TRP A 58 0.22 0.04 -2.83
CA TRP A 58 1.06 -1.11 -2.50
C TRP A 58 1.00 -2.17 -3.60
N TYR A 59 2.18 -2.56 -4.08
CA TYR A 59 2.41 -3.62 -5.04
C TYR A 59 3.13 -4.80 -4.38
N PRO A 60 2.47 -5.95 -4.17
CA PRO A 60 3.08 -7.08 -3.48
C PRO A 60 3.91 -7.99 -4.39
N VAL A 61 3.84 -7.84 -5.72
CA VAL A 61 4.51 -8.75 -6.68
C VAL A 61 5.16 -7.97 -7.81
N GLU A 62 6.47 -8.15 -7.99
CA GLU A 62 7.22 -7.59 -9.11
C GLU A 62 6.74 -8.20 -10.45
N GLY A 63 6.70 -7.37 -11.49
CA GLY A 63 6.27 -7.72 -12.83
C GLY A 63 4.78 -7.51 -13.10
N ASN A 64 3.97 -7.23 -12.07
CA ASN A 64 2.53 -7.06 -12.22
C ASN A 64 2.03 -5.69 -11.73
N ASN A 65 2.06 -4.69 -12.62
CA ASN A 65 1.62 -3.33 -12.29
C ASN A 65 0.09 -3.14 -12.14
N LYS A 66 -0.70 -4.22 -12.28
CA LYS A 66 -2.15 -4.22 -12.07
C LYS A 66 -2.56 -4.80 -10.72
N LEU A 67 -1.70 -5.62 -10.12
CA LEU A 67 -1.93 -6.20 -8.80
C LEU A 67 -1.48 -5.20 -7.73
N ARG A 68 -2.44 -4.43 -7.21
CA ARG A 68 -2.20 -3.41 -6.18
C ARG A 68 -3.45 -3.08 -5.40
N VAL A 69 -3.24 -2.45 -4.25
CA VAL A 69 -4.28 -1.83 -3.43
C VAL A 69 -3.69 -0.58 -2.75
N ALA A 70 -4.51 0.43 -2.47
CA ALA A 70 -4.17 1.49 -1.52
C ALA A 70 -4.99 1.26 -0.25
N PRO A 71 -4.36 0.82 0.86
CA PRO A 71 -4.97 0.88 2.17
C PRO A 71 -5.11 2.33 2.61
N ASP A 72 -6.21 2.66 3.30
CA ASP A 72 -6.41 4.01 3.82
C ASP A 72 -5.29 4.39 4.79
N VAL A 73 -4.83 3.44 5.61
CA VAL A 73 -3.57 3.54 6.38
C VAL A 73 -2.84 2.21 6.34
N MET A 74 -1.53 2.25 6.15
CA MET A 74 -0.64 1.10 6.28
C MET A 74 0.49 1.39 7.27
N VAL A 75 0.94 0.36 7.98
CA VAL A 75 2.11 0.39 8.85
C VAL A 75 3.07 -0.72 8.43
N ALA A 76 4.31 -0.34 8.13
CA ALA A 76 5.39 -1.25 7.79
C ALA A 76 6.52 -1.13 8.82
N ILE A 77 6.59 -2.10 9.73
CA ILE A 77 7.62 -2.22 10.76
C ILE A 77 8.89 -2.79 10.12
N GLY A 78 10.05 -2.26 10.53
CA GLY A 78 11.34 -2.56 9.95
C GLY A 78 11.65 -1.79 8.67
N ARG A 79 10.80 -0.82 8.28
CA ARG A 79 10.98 -0.01 7.07
C ARG A 79 11.29 1.44 7.37
N PRO A 80 12.22 2.07 6.64
CA PRO A 80 12.63 3.44 6.93
C PRO A 80 11.51 4.43 6.59
N LYS A 81 11.44 5.58 7.29
CA LYS A 81 10.48 6.68 7.00
C LYS A 81 10.79 7.52 5.74
N VAL A 82 11.38 6.92 4.70
CA VAL A 82 11.71 7.63 3.44
C VAL A 82 10.46 7.90 2.59
N LYS A 83 10.47 8.99 1.83
CA LYS A 83 9.39 9.31 0.89
C LYS A 83 9.46 8.41 -0.32
N ARG A 84 8.30 7.95 -0.80
CA ARG A 84 8.13 7.13 -2.01
C ARG A 84 6.76 7.39 -2.63
N GLY A 85 6.63 7.16 -3.94
CA GLY A 85 5.37 7.31 -4.65
C GLY A 85 4.46 6.08 -4.58
N SER A 86 5.04 4.90 -4.40
CA SER A 86 4.35 3.62 -4.17
C SER A 86 5.16 2.76 -3.21
N TYR A 87 4.49 1.83 -2.52
CA TYR A 87 5.14 0.78 -1.74
C TYR A 87 5.36 -0.43 -2.66
N LEU A 88 6.57 -0.56 -3.20
CA LEU A 88 6.98 -1.68 -4.05
C LEU A 88 7.63 -2.74 -3.18
N GLN A 89 6.94 -3.83 -2.85
CA GLN A 89 7.36 -4.74 -1.79
C GLN A 89 8.77 -5.32 -2.00
N TRP A 90 9.18 -5.58 -3.23
CA TRP A 90 10.53 -6.08 -3.57
C TRP A 90 11.65 -5.03 -3.36
N GLU A 91 11.31 -3.74 -3.33
CA GLU A 91 12.23 -2.66 -2.93
C GLU A 91 12.23 -2.45 -1.41
N GLU A 92 11.34 -3.15 -0.70
CA GLU A 92 11.12 -3.02 0.74
C GLU A 92 11.59 -4.26 1.52
N ASP A 93 12.66 -4.90 1.05
CA ASP A 93 13.19 -6.18 1.57
C ASP A 93 12.13 -7.30 1.63
N ASP A 94 11.19 -7.27 0.69
CA ASP A 94 10.03 -8.17 0.61
C ASP A 94 9.09 -8.12 1.81
N ILE A 95 9.17 -7.07 2.63
CA ILE A 95 8.34 -6.87 3.81
C ILE A 95 7.00 -6.26 3.37
N ALA A 96 5.90 -6.98 3.61
CA ALA A 96 4.55 -6.44 3.47
C ALA A 96 4.22 -5.47 4.62
N PRO A 97 3.30 -4.50 4.44
CA PRO A 97 2.71 -3.79 5.57
C PRO A 97 2.04 -4.78 6.52
N GLN A 98 2.43 -4.78 7.79
CA GLN A 98 1.91 -5.72 8.78
C GLN A 98 0.54 -5.30 9.30
N VAL A 99 0.26 -3.99 9.37
CA VAL A 99 -1.02 -3.47 9.85
C VAL A 99 -1.64 -2.59 8.78
N VAL A 100 -2.92 -2.80 8.50
CA VAL A 100 -3.69 -1.94 7.59
C VAL A 100 -5.03 -1.54 8.21
N PHE A 101 -5.45 -0.31 7.93
CA PHE A 101 -6.74 0.23 8.31
C PHE A 101 -7.54 0.61 7.07
N GLU A 102 -8.85 0.37 7.14
CA GLU A 102 -9.84 0.83 6.18
C GLU A 102 -10.91 1.62 6.92
N VAL A 103 -11.14 2.86 6.48
CA VAL A 103 -12.11 3.79 7.03
C VAL A 103 -13.29 3.83 6.09
N LEU A 104 -14.43 3.28 6.53
CA LEU A 104 -15.60 3.16 5.69
C LEU A 104 -16.23 4.53 5.39
N SER A 105 -16.73 4.65 4.17
CA SER A 105 -17.60 5.70 3.67
C SER A 105 -18.92 5.11 3.17
N PRO A 106 -19.95 5.93 2.91
CA PRO A 106 -21.23 5.45 2.38
C PRO A 106 -21.13 4.70 1.04
N GLY A 107 -20.08 4.95 0.24
CA GLY A 107 -19.84 4.27 -1.03
C GLY A 107 -19.23 2.88 -0.92
N ASN A 108 -18.64 2.51 0.23
CA ASN A 108 -17.99 1.20 0.36
C ASN A 108 -18.99 0.06 0.38
N THR A 109 -18.72 -0.97 -0.43
CA THR A 109 -19.54 -2.18 -0.48
C THR A 109 -18.92 -3.34 0.28
N LEU A 110 -19.75 -4.23 0.83
CA LEU A 110 -19.29 -5.47 1.46
C LEU A 110 -18.43 -6.32 0.53
N THR A 111 -18.71 -6.31 -0.77
CA THR A 111 -17.96 -7.06 -1.78
C THR A 111 -16.55 -6.49 -1.98
N GLU A 112 -16.39 -5.17 -2.00
CA GLU A 112 -15.06 -4.55 -2.07
C GLU A 112 -14.26 -4.82 -0.81
N MET A 113 -14.88 -4.72 0.36
CA MET A 113 -14.23 -5.00 1.64
C MET A 113 -13.80 -6.46 1.76
N ALA A 114 -14.61 -7.41 1.28
CA ALA A 114 -14.23 -8.82 1.22
C ALA A 114 -13.03 -9.07 0.29
N LYS A 115 -12.99 -8.41 -0.89
CA LYS A 115 -11.84 -8.50 -1.81
C LYS A 115 -10.56 -7.92 -1.20
N LYS A 116 -10.67 -6.80 -0.48
CA LYS A 116 -9.55 -6.19 0.24
C LYS A 116 -9.03 -7.12 1.33
N LEU A 117 -9.92 -7.71 2.14
CA LEU A 117 -9.55 -8.70 3.15
C LEU A 117 -8.83 -9.91 2.53
N ASP A 118 -9.37 -10.50 1.45
CA ASP A 118 -8.73 -11.62 0.75
C ASP A 118 -7.34 -11.24 0.21
N PHE A 119 -7.18 -10.01 -0.30
CA PHE A 119 -5.90 -9.48 -0.75
C PHE A 119 -4.91 -9.37 0.41
N TYR A 120 -5.31 -8.74 1.51
CA TYR A 120 -4.48 -8.53 2.70
C TYR A 120 -4.01 -9.85 3.31
N GLN A 121 -4.92 -10.82 3.45
CA GLN A 121 -4.59 -12.16 3.93
C GLN A 121 -3.61 -12.89 2.99
N ARG A 122 -3.78 -12.74 1.67
CA ARG A 122 -2.91 -13.39 0.69
C ARG A 122 -1.49 -12.85 0.69
N TYR A 123 -1.31 -11.55 0.93
CA TYR A 123 -0.03 -10.88 0.78
C TYR A 123 0.66 -10.54 2.11
N GLY A 124 0.17 -11.11 3.22
CA GLY A 124 0.91 -11.15 4.49
C GLY A 124 0.64 -9.98 5.43
N VAL A 125 -0.49 -9.29 5.30
CA VAL A 125 -0.97 -8.38 6.35
C VAL A 125 -1.31 -9.21 7.58
N GLU A 126 -0.80 -8.81 8.74
CA GLU A 126 -0.99 -9.50 10.03
C GLU A 126 -2.22 -8.99 10.78
N GLU A 127 -2.47 -7.68 10.72
CA GLU A 127 -3.59 -7.03 11.39
C GLU A 127 -4.39 -6.17 10.41
N TYR A 128 -5.72 -6.36 10.42
CA TYR A 128 -6.65 -5.65 9.56
C TYR A 128 -7.77 -5.03 10.40
N TYR A 129 -7.86 -3.71 10.35
CA TYR A 129 -8.87 -2.94 11.10
C TYR A 129 -9.83 -2.23 10.16
N ILE A 130 -11.12 -2.24 10.53
CA ILE A 130 -12.17 -1.48 9.86
C ILE A 130 -12.70 -0.44 10.85
N TYR A 131 -12.75 0.82 10.43
CA TYR A 131 -13.33 1.93 11.18
C TYR A 131 -14.60 2.43 10.48
N ILE A 132 -15.67 2.68 11.23
CA ILE A 132 -17.02 3.04 10.73
C ILE A 132 -17.43 4.39 11.29
#